data_AF-A0A953SJW8-F1
#
_entry.id   AF-A0A953SJW8-F1
#
_cell.length_a   1.000
_cell.length_b   1.000
_cell.length_c   1.000
_cell.angle_alpha   90.00
_cell.angle_beta   90.00
_cell.angle_gamma   90.00
#
_symmetry.space_group_name_H-M   'P 1'
#
loop_
_entity.id
_entity.type
_entity.pdbx_description
1 polymer ?
#
loop_
_entity_poly.entity_id
_entity_poly.type
_entity_poly.pdbx_seq_one_letter_code
_entity_poly.pdbx_strand_id
1 'polypeptide(L)'
;YRDLPVGSIRDLVLAEDATHVAVTAEIRPEYATLVRENSRFWLVSGVGVDWGLFRGLSVRADSIETMIRGAVAFATPKKPGPRVGDRHAFELANEPDSNWLEWRPPITLRESTD
;
A
#
# COMPACT_ATOMS: atom_id res chain seq x y z
N TYR A 1 -6.37 2.58 0.02
CA TYR A 1 -7.22 1.85 0.98
C TYR A 1 -8.58 1.64 0.35
N ARG A 2 -9.00 0.39 0.09
CA ARG A 2 -10.25 0.10 -0.67
C ARG A 2 -10.37 0.96 -1.94
N ASP A 3 -9.29 1.04 -2.72
CA ASP A 3 -9.15 1.86 -3.93
C ASP A 3 -9.30 3.38 -3.75
N LEU A 4 -9.55 3.87 -2.53
CA LEU A 4 -9.52 5.28 -2.21
C LEU A 4 -8.07 5.73 -1.95
N PRO A 5 -7.59 6.79 -2.64
CA PRO A 5 -6.30 7.38 -2.37
C PRO A 5 -6.36 8.13 -1.03
N VAL A 6 -5.60 7.69 -0.04
CA VAL A 6 -5.59 8.24 1.34
C VAL A 6 -4.24 8.80 1.76
N GLY A 7 -3.26 8.79 0.85
CA GLY A 7 -1.88 9.20 1.09
C GLY A 7 -1.07 9.13 -0.20
N SER A 8 0.24 9.28 -0.07
CA SER A 8 1.19 9.28 -1.19
C SER A 8 2.52 8.66 -0.78
N ILE A 9 3.25 8.11 -1.75
CA ILE A 9 4.65 7.71 -1.53
C ILE A 9 5.53 8.95 -1.56
N ARG A 10 6.34 9.13 -0.53
CA ARG A 10 7.26 10.26 -0.36
C ARG A 10 8.66 9.92 -0.82
N ASP A 11 9.14 8.71 -0.54
CA ASP A 11 10.51 8.32 -0.82
C ASP A 11 10.65 6.82 -1.08
N LEU A 12 11.64 6.44 -1.88
CA LEU A 12 12.07 5.06 -2.10
C LEU A 12 13.59 4.99 -1.98
N VAL A 13 14.08 4.24 -1.00
CA VAL A 13 15.50 4.15 -0.70
C VAL A 13 15.91 2.69 -0.73
N LEU A 14 16.97 2.36 -1.46
CA LEU A 14 17.61 1.06 -1.35
C LEU A 14 18.33 0.98 0.00
N ALA A 15 18.09 -0.08 0.77
CA ALA A 15 18.77 -0.30 2.04
C ALA A 15 20.30 -0.33 1.84
N GLU A 16 21.05 0.03 2.88
CA GLU A 16 22.52 0.13 2.81
C GLU A 16 23.19 -1.20 2.39
N ASP A 17 22.57 -2.32 2.73
CA ASP A 17 23.02 -3.67 2.37
C ASP A 17 22.52 -4.15 0.98
N ALA A 18 21.80 -3.29 0.26
CA ALA A 18 21.18 -3.57 -1.03
C ALA A 18 20.21 -4.76 -1.07
N THR A 19 19.75 -5.26 0.08
CA THR A 19 18.88 -6.45 0.14
C THR A 19 17.40 -6.13 -0.08
N HIS A 20 16.98 -4.90 0.21
CA HIS A 20 15.58 -4.50 0.12
C HIS A 20 15.42 -3.01 -0.16
N VAL A 21 14.25 -2.62 -0.67
CA VAL A 21 13.87 -1.23 -0.90
C VAL A 21 12.92 -0.80 0.22
N ALA A 22 13.29 0.26 0.94
CA ALA A 22 12.44 0.92 1.91
C ALA A 22 11.55 1.95 1.22
N VAL A 23 10.24 1.87 1.44
CA VAL A 23 9.25 2.80 0.89
C VAL A 23 8.71 3.66 2.02
N THR A 24 8.87 4.98 1.90
CA THR A 24 8.27 5.94 2.84
C THR A 24 6.94 6.41 2.28
N ALA A 25 5.85 6.12 2.98
CA ALA A 25 4.51 6.60 2.65
C ALA A 25 4.04 7.66 3.66
N GLU A 26 3.32 8.65 3.16
CA GLU A 26 2.68 9.70 3.96
C GLU A 26 1.16 9.55 3.85
N ILE A 27 0.50 9.27 4.97
CA ILE A 27 -0.96 9.17 5.06
C ILE A 27 -1.51 10.53 5.44
N ARG A 28 -2.57 10.99 4.76
CA ARG A 28 -3.16 12.28 5.11
C ARG A 28 -3.75 12.24 6.52
N PRO A 29 -3.65 13.33 7.32
CA PRO A 29 -4.06 13.32 8.72
C PRO A 29 -5.49 12.82 8.97
N GLU A 30 -6.43 13.15 8.08
CA GLU A 30 -7.83 12.73 8.18
C GLU A 30 -8.07 11.22 7.97
N TYR A 31 -7.05 10.48 7.52
CA TYR A 31 -7.07 9.02 7.35
C TYR A 31 -6.07 8.30 8.26
N ALA A 32 -5.36 9.01 9.13
CA ALA A 32 -4.33 8.41 9.99
C ALA A 32 -4.87 7.28 10.89
N THR A 33 -6.16 7.32 11.25
CA THR A 33 -6.80 6.29 12.07
C THR A 33 -7.04 4.96 11.34
N LEU A 34 -6.90 4.93 10.00
CA LEU A 34 -7.06 3.72 9.20
C LEU A 34 -5.91 2.74 9.39
N VAL A 35 -4.69 3.26 9.60
CA VAL A 35 -3.49 2.43 9.78
C VAL A 35 -3.38 2.02 11.24
N ARG A 36 -3.23 0.71 11.45
CA ARG A 36 -3.10 0.07 12.76
C ARG A 36 -1.88 -0.82 12.75
N GLU A 37 -1.44 -1.21 13.94
CA GLU A 37 -0.26 -2.06 14.12
C GLU A 37 -0.38 -3.38 13.34
N ASN A 38 -1.60 -3.91 13.20
CA ASN A 38 -1.88 -5.14 12.47
C ASN A 38 -2.37 -4.90 11.03
N SER A 39 -2.20 -3.69 10.47
CA SER A 39 -2.44 -3.44 9.06
C SER A 39 -1.47 -4.25 8.19
N ARG A 40 -1.91 -4.56 6.97
CA ARG A 40 -1.11 -5.26 5.97
C ARG A 40 -1.01 -4.40 4.73
N PHE A 41 0.21 -4.25 4.22
CA PHE A 41 0.54 -3.42 3.07
C PHE A 41 1.03 -4.31 1.94
N TRP A 42 0.64 -3.98 0.71
CA TRP A 42 1.12 -4.68 -0.48
C TRP A 42 1.28 -3.74 -1.67
N LEU A 43 2.13 -4.15 -2.60
CA LEU A 43 2.28 -3.51 -3.90
C LEU A 43 1.05 -3.80 -4.77
N VAL A 44 0.43 -2.76 -5.32
CA VAL A 44 -0.56 -2.91 -6.38
C VAL A 44 0.17 -2.87 -7.71
N SER A 45 0.23 -4.01 -8.39
CA SER A 45 0.69 -4.10 -9.77
C SER A 45 -0.35 -3.46 -10.69
N GLY A 46 0.04 -2.41 -11.42
CA GLY A 46 -0.82 -1.65 -12.32
C GLY A 46 -1.15 -2.35 -13.64
N VAL A 47 -1.40 -3.67 -13.62
CA VAL A 47 -1.76 -4.42 -14.83
C VAL A 47 -3.15 -5.05 -14.68
N GLY A 48 -4.15 -4.18 -14.66
CA GLY A 48 -5.54 -4.51 -14.97
C GLY A 48 -5.83 -4.43 -16.48
N VAL A 49 -4.84 -4.72 -17.32
CA VAL A 49 -5.03 -4.82 -18.78
C VAL A 49 -4.73 -6.26 -19.16
N ASP A 50 -5.74 -6.95 -19.70
CA ASP A 50 -5.65 -8.32 -20.20
C ASP A 50 -4.38 -8.50 -21.06
N TRP A 51 -3.41 -9.24 -20.51
CA TRP A 51 -2.18 -9.66 -21.21
C TRP A 51 -2.47 -10.51 -22.47
N GLY A 52 -3.73 -10.89 -22.71
CA GLY A 52 -4.19 -11.54 -23.94
C GLY A 52 -4.25 -10.62 -25.17
N LEU A 53 -4.35 -9.30 -25.01
CA LEU A 53 -4.60 -8.36 -26.12
C LEU A 53 -3.32 -7.77 -26.77
N PHE A 54 -2.15 -7.89 -26.14
CA PHE A 54 -0.92 -7.23 -26.59
C PHE A 54 0.26 -8.16 -26.86
N ARG A 55 0.01 -9.41 -27.29
CA ARG A 55 1.03 -10.47 -27.57
C ARG A 55 2.16 -10.10 -28.58
N GLY A 56 2.26 -8.86 -29.03
CA GLY A 56 3.27 -8.39 -29.99
C GLY A 56 4.09 -7.17 -29.57
N LEU A 57 3.93 -6.61 -28.36
CA LEU A 57 4.70 -5.44 -27.94
C LEU A 57 5.92 -5.87 -27.10
N SER A 58 7.12 -5.74 -27.65
CA SER A 58 8.38 -5.92 -26.93
C SER A 58 8.61 -4.75 -25.97
N VAL A 59 8.12 -4.89 -24.74
CA VAL A 59 8.32 -3.89 -23.69
C VAL A 59 9.74 -4.02 -23.16
N ARG A 60 10.58 -3.02 -23.45
CA ARG A 60 11.93 -2.90 -22.89
C ARG A 60 11.84 -2.75 -21.37
N ALA A 61 12.73 -3.42 -20.65
CA ALA A 61 12.78 -3.44 -19.18
C ALA A 61 12.88 -2.05 -18.53
N ASP A 62 13.41 -1.04 -19.24
CA ASP A 62 13.49 0.36 -18.77
C ASP A 62 12.11 1.00 -18.46
N SER A 63 11.03 0.45 -19.04
CA SER A 63 9.65 0.94 -18.82
C SER A 63 8.98 0.33 -17.57
N ILE A 64 9.52 -0.77 -17.04
CA ILE A 64 9.03 -1.42 -15.82
C ILE A 64 9.44 -0.60 -14.59
N GLU A 65 10.62 0.01 -14.61
CA GLU A 65 11.14 0.87 -13.53
C GLU A 65 10.30 2.16 -13.35
N THR A 66 9.76 2.72 -14.45
CA THR A 66 8.82 3.86 -14.40
C THR A 66 7.37 3.47 -14.05
N MET A 67 7.01 2.19 -14.25
CA MET A 67 5.71 1.62 -13.86
C MET A 67 5.64 1.17 -12.39
N ILE A 68 6.75 1.19 -11.65
CA ILE A 68 6.78 1.21 -10.17
C ILE A 68 6.29 2.61 -9.67
N ARG A 69 5.27 3.16 -10.31
CA ARG A 69 4.22 3.93 -9.62
C ARG A 69 3.10 2.95 -9.24
N GLY A 70 3.47 1.75 -8.80
CA GLY A 70 2.55 0.84 -8.15
C GLY A 70 1.97 1.55 -6.94
N ALA A 71 0.64 1.60 -6.85
CA ALA A 71 0.02 2.12 -5.65
C ALA A 71 0.36 1.16 -4.50
N VAL A 72 0.74 1.69 -3.32
CA VAL A 72 0.74 0.85 -2.11
C VAL A 72 -0.70 0.81 -1.61
N ALA A 73 -1.27 -0.39 -1.56
CA ALA A 73 -2.54 -0.61 -0.91
C ALA A 73 -2.30 -1.17 0.49
N PHE A 74 -3.31 -0.99 1.34
CA PHE A 74 -3.32 -1.60 2.65
C PHE A 74 -4.74 -1.91 3.08
N ALA A 75 -4.83 -2.87 4.00
CA ALA A 75 -6.05 -3.26 4.68
C ALA A 75 -5.78 -3.39 6.18
N THR A 76 -6.83 -3.17 6.96
CA THR A 76 -6.81 -3.31 8.41
C THR A 76 -7.77 -4.43 8.78
N PRO A 77 -7.36 -5.40 9.62
CA PRO A 77 -8.20 -6.54 10.00
C PRO A 77 -9.55 -6.14 10.61
N LYS A 78 -10.52 -7.05 10.55
CA LYS A 78 -11.86 -6.89 11.16
C LYS A 78 -11.80 -6.50 12.64
N LYS A 79 -10.77 -6.97 13.36
CA LYS A 79 -10.40 -6.53 14.71
C LYS A 79 -9.15 -5.64 14.62
N PRO A 80 -9.31 -4.30 14.53
CA PRO A 80 -8.18 -3.40 14.41
C PRO A 80 -7.32 -3.42 15.67
N GLY A 81 -5.99 -3.41 15.50
CA GLY A 81 -5.04 -3.26 16.60
C GLY A 81 -4.97 -1.83 17.13
N PRO A 82 -4.00 -1.55 18.01
CA PRO A 82 -3.68 -0.20 18.47
C PRO A 82 -3.36 0.75 17.31
N ARG A 83 -3.53 2.06 17.56
CA ARG A 83 -3.04 3.10 16.64
C ARG A 83 -1.52 3.06 16.62
N VAL A 84 -0.95 3.27 15.44
CA VAL A 84 0.49 3.48 15.29
C VAL A 84 0.79 4.98 15.21
N GLY A 85 1.98 5.35 15.69
CA GLY A 85 2.54 6.69 15.51
C GLY A 85 3.32 6.80 14.20
N ASP A 86 3.91 7.97 14.00
CA ASP A 86 4.76 8.26 12.85
C ASP A 86 5.96 7.29 12.78
N ARG A 87 6.43 7.03 11.56
CA ARG A 87 7.60 6.19 11.27
C ARG A 87 7.50 4.73 11.73
N HIS A 88 6.29 4.24 12.03
CA HIS A 88 6.08 2.80 12.25
C HIS A 88 6.37 2.03 10.96
N ALA A 89 7.21 1.01 11.05
CA ALA A 89 7.61 0.19 9.91
C ALA A 89 6.62 -0.96 9.70
N PHE A 90 6.28 -1.22 8.44
CA PHE A 90 5.45 -2.35 8.04
C PHE A 90 6.18 -3.17 6.99
N GLU A 91 5.94 -4.49 7.00
CA GLU A 91 6.31 -5.32 5.87
C GLU A 91 5.45 -4.94 4.65
N LEU A 92 6.12 -4.83 3.50
CA LEU A 92 5.48 -4.59 2.22
C LEU A 92 5.47 -5.89 1.43
N ALA A 93 4.29 -6.52 1.33
CA ALA A 93 4.13 -7.72 0.54
C ALA A 93 4.09 -7.40 -0.97
N ASN A 94 4.52 -8.34 -1.80
CA ASN A 94 4.38 -8.21 -3.25
C ASN A 94 2.93 -8.37 -3.71
N GLU A 95 2.17 -9.24 -3.03
CA GLU A 95 0.77 -9.55 -3.33
C GLU A 95 -0.05 -9.65 -2.04
N PRO A 96 -1.36 -9.34 -2.08
CA PRO A 96 -2.23 -9.51 -0.93
C PRO A 96 -2.63 -10.97 -0.73
N ASP A 97 -2.76 -11.41 0.53
CA ASP A 97 -3.59 -12.57 0.85
C ASP A 97 -5.06 -12.24 0.53
N SER A 98 -5.79 -13.21 -0.02
CA SER A 98 -7.20 -13.06 -0.36
C SER A 98 -8.04 -12.65 0.85
N ASN A 99 -7.68 -13.10 2.06
CA ASN A 99 -8.38 -12.73 3.29
C ASN A 99 -8.26 -11.23 3.63
N TRP A 100 -7.17 -10.53 3.23
CA TRP A 100 -6.97 -9.10 3.49
C TRP A 100 -7.98 -8.26 2.73
N LEU A 101 -8.34 -8.71 1.53
CA LEU A 101 -9.26 -8.02 0.62
C LEU A 101 -10.72 -8.03 1.15
N GLU A 102 -11.05 -8.98 2.02
CA GLU A 102 -12.38 -9.09 2.63
C GLU A 102 -12.55 -8.20 3.87
N TRP A 103 -11.47 -7.59 4.37
CA TRP A 103 -11.52 -6.85 5.63
C TRP A 103 -12.24 -5.51 5.49
N ARG A 104 -13.33 -5.38 6.25
CA ARG A 104 -14.14 -4.17 6.29
C ARG A 104 -14.45 -3.71 7.73
N PRO A 105 -13.44 -3.43 8.58
CA PRO A 105 -13.71 -2.98 9.95
C PRO A 105 -14.41 -1.61 9.97
N PRO A 106 -15.29 -1.36 10.95
CA PRO A 106 -15.77 -0.03 11.26
C PRO A 106 -14.63 0.74 11.96
N ILE A 107 -14.09 1.76 11.30
CA ILE A 107 -13.05 2.64 11.86
C ILE A 107 -13.52 4.07 11.70
N THR A 108 -13.58 4.80 12.80
CA THR A 108 -13.95 6.21 12.81
C THR A 108 -12.76 7.07 12.34
N LEU A 109 -13.00 7.94 11.35
CA LEU A 109 -11.96 8.82 10.78
C LEU A 109 -11.76 10.12 11.59
N ARG A 110 -12.81 10.58 12.27
CA ARG A 110 -12.80 11.75 13.15
C ARG A 110 -13.36 11.32 14.49
N GLU A 111 -12.57 11.44 15.56
CA GLU A 111 -13.18 11.48 16.88
C GLU A 111 -14.08 12.72 16.91
N SER A 112 -15.36 12.53 17.23
CA SER A 112 -16.23 13.66 17.57
C SER A 112 -15.57 14.33 18.76
N THR A 113 -15.09 15.55 18.57
CA THR A 113 -14.82 16.43 19.69
C THR A 113 -16.17 16.78 20.28
N ASP A 114 -16.62 16.00 21.26
CA ASP A 114 -17.61 16.43 22.25
C ASP A 114 -16.94 17.35 23.28
#